data_AF-A0A9P5WP25-F1
#
_entry.id   AF-A0A9P5WP25-F1
#
_cell.length_a   1.000
_cell.length_b   1.000
_cell.length_c   1.000
_cell.angle_alpha   90.00
_cell.angle_beta   90.00
_cell.angle_gamma   90.00
#
_symmetry.space_group_name_H-M   'P 1'
#
loop_
_entity.id
_entity.type
_entity.pdbx_description
1 polymer ?
#
loop_
_entity_poly.entity_id
_entity_poly.type
_entity_poly.pdbx_seq_one_letter_code
_entity_poly.pdbx_strand_id
1 'polypeptide(L)'
;MHSFKNVLLRSSSRGMATSLIARQQWQQPIVMASRVHLPRNATATGSLLLKGQQQQQERTFAITPSRIAFADNADIEKGVQNITDLFMTARDELEYAEEARGTVYYNDDKETAREAVQECLKSYDELLKDLDDAQKLDVQRKIGLKIMELKSQLDALNAEELE
;
A
#
# COMPACT_ATOMS: atom_id res chain seq x y z
N MET A 1 5.89 1.54 67.87
CA MET A 1 4.52 1.25 68.34
C MET A 1 3.57 1.55 67.18
N HIS A 2 2.91 0.51 66.67
CA HIS A 2 1.56 0.46 66.05
C HIS A 2 1.17 1.63 65.11
N SER A 3 0.79 1.44 63.85
CA SER A 3 -0.29 0.54 63.46
C SER A 3 -0.41 0.42 61.93
N PHE A 4 -0.65 -0.82 61.50
CA PHE A 4 -1.07 -1.25 60.16
C PHE A 4 -2.52 -0.80 59.84
N LYS A 5 -2.82 -0.65 58.54
CA LYS A 5 -4.13 -0.83 57.84
C LYS A 5 -3.88 -0.50 56.35
N ASN A 6 -3.40 -1.44 55.55
CA ASN A 6 -4.17 -2.48 54.84
C ASN A 6 -5.40 -1.92 54.11
N VAL A 7 -5.23 -1.55 52.84
CA VAL A 7 -6.33 -1.23 51.91
C VAL A 7 -6.39 -2.34 50.86
N LEU A 8 -7.59 -2.87 50.75
CA LEU A 8 -7.96 -4.12 50.09
C LEU A 8 -7.60 -4.18 48.60
N LEU A 9 -7.00 -5.31 48.29
CA LEU A 9 -7.04 -6.02 47.01
C LEU A 9 -8.50 -6.12 46.52
N ARG A 10 -8.80 -5.64 45.31
CA ARG A 10 -10.04 -5.97 44.61
C ARG A 10 -9.71 -6.71 43.32
N SER A 11 -9.54 -8.02 43.47
CA SER A 11 -9.62 -8.98 42.38
C SER A 11 -11.02 -8.98 41.79
N SER A 12 -11.15 -8.73 40.49
CA SER A 12 -12.37 -9.05 39.74
C SER A 12 -12.03 -10.03 38.63
N SER A 13 -12.06 -11.30 39.01
CA SER A 13 -12.10 -12.45 38.12
C SER A 13 -13.47 -12.52 37.43
N ARG A 14 -13.49 -12.42 36.11
CA ARG A 14 -14.52 -12.90 35.18
C ARG A 14 -13.77 -13.18 33.89
N GLY A 15 -13.74 -14.36 33.30
CA GLY A 15 -14.60 -15.52 33.36
C GLY A 15 -14.52 -16.07 31.94
N MET A 16 -13.87 -17.22 31.79
CA MET A 16 -13.72 -17.88 30.50
C MET A 16 -15.09 -18.29 29.97
N ALA A 17 -15.39 -17.90 28.73
CA ALA A 17 -16.51 -18.43 27.97
C ALA A 17 -15.97 -19.01 26.67
N THR A 18 -15.57 -20.28 26.75
CA THR A 18 -15.50 -21.21 25.63
C THR A 18 -16.89 -21.31 24.99
N SER A 19 -17.04 -20.81 23.76
CA SER A 19 -18.19 -21.13 22.91
C SER A 19 -17.74 -22.02 21.75
N LEU A 20 -17.83 -23.32 21.98
CA LEU A 20 -17.97 -24.35 20.95
C LEU A 20 -19.39 -24.24 20.36
N ILE A 21 -19.52 -24.00 19.06
CA ILE A 21 -20.70 -24.18 18.17
C ILE A 21 -20.17 -23.83 16.77
N ALA A 22 -20.44 -24.50 15.66
CA ALA A 22 -20.94 -25.82 15.32
C ALA A 22 -20.62 -25.98 13.83
N ARG A 23 -20.35 -27.21 13.44
CA ARG A 23 -20.14 -27.69 12.08
C ARG A 23 -21.39 -27.40 11.25
N GLN A 24 -21.28 -26.72 10.11
CA GLN A 24 -22.33 -26.78 9.08
C GLN A 24 -21.73 -26.71 7.68
N GLN A 25 -21.38 -27.91 7.22
CA GLN A 25 -21.14 -28.26 5.83
C GLN A 25 -22.43 -28.03 5.03
N TRP A 26 -22.41 -27.11 4.08
CA TRP A 26 -23.39 -27.04 2.99
C TRP A 26 -22.65 -27.10 1.68
N GLN A 27 -22.97 -28.15 0.93
CA GLN A 27 -22.42 -28.50 -0.35
C GLN A 27 -23.52 -28.29 -1.41
N GLN A 28 -23.12 -27.68 -2.55
CA GLN A 28 -23.71 -27.73 -3.89
C GLN A 28 -25.00 -26.90 -4.17
N PRO A 29 -25.34 -26.51 -5.44
CA PRO A 29 -24.87 -27.08 -6.71
C PRO A 29 -24.46 -26.14 -7.85
N ILE A 30 -23.74 -26.76 -8.80
CA ILE A 30 -23.40 -26.32 -10.15
C ILE A 30 -24.69 -26.01 -10.93
N VAL A 31 -24.82 -24.79 -11.43
CA VAL A 31 -25.80 -24.43 -12.47
C VAL A 31 -25.06 -24.16 -13.78
N MET A 32 -25.28 -25.07 -14.73
CA MET A 32 -24.87 -24.97 -16.13
C MET A 32 -25.71 -23.87 -16.81
N ALA A 33 -25.07 -22.80 -17.28
CA ALA A 33 -25.73 -21.77 -18.06
C ALA A 33 -25.47 -21.98 -19.56
N SER A 34 -26.57 -22.18 -20.26
CA SER A 34 -26.70 -22.56 -21.65
C SER A 34 -26.26 -21.50 -22.65
N ARG A 35 -25.56 -22.00 -23.67
CA ARG A 35 -25.54 -21.60 -25.09
C ARG A 35 -26.56 -20.52 -25.50
N VAL A 36 -26.04 -19.38 -25.95
CA VAL A 36 -26.74 -18.45 -26.85
C VAL A 36 -25.95 -18.32 -28.15
N HIS A 37 -26.67 -18.46 -29.24
CA HIS A 37 -26.23 -18.45 -30.64
C HIS A 37 -26.56 -17.09 -31.28
N LEU A 38 -26.02 -16.85 -32.49
CA LEU A 38 -26.36 -15.83 -33.53
C LEU A 38 -25.27 -14.75 -33.76
N PRO A 39 -25.20 -14.10 -34.96
CA PRO A 39 -25.09 -14.68 -36.30
C PRO A 39 -23.98 -14.02 -37.16
N ARG A 40 -23.69 -14.66 -38.32
CA ARG A 40 -22.92 -14.13 -39.46
C ARG A 40 -23.72 -13.07 -40.24
N ASN A 41 -23.09 -11.95 -40.61
CA ASN A 41 -23.34 -11.20 -41.86
C ASN A 41 -21.94 -10.81 -42.41
N ALA A 42 -21.54 -11.05 -43.67
CA ALA A 42 -22.04 -10.67 -44.99
C ALA A 42 -21.57 -9.27 -45.44
N THR A 43 -20.52 -9.31 -46.27
CA THR A 43 -20.17 -8.48 -47.44
C THR A 43 -20.88 -7.14 -47.64
N ALA A 44 -20.11 -6.05 -47.75
CA ALA A 44 -20.52 -4.87 -48.51
C ALA A 44 -19.33 -4.19 -49.20
N THR A 45 -19.53 -4.02 -50.50
CA THR A 45 -18.69 -3.53 -51.57
C THR A 45 -18.67 -2.00 -51.59
N GLY A 46 -17.49 -1.41 -51.89
CA GLY A 46 -17.33 -0.15 -52.64
C GLY A 46 -17.72 1.17 -51.97
N SER A 47 -16.78 2.13 -51.94
CA SER A 47 -16.79 3.25 -52.90
C SER A 47 -15.72 4.29 -52.53
N LEU A 48 -14.95 4.65 -53.55
CA LEU A 48 -13.98 5.74 -53.62
C LEU A 48 -14.73 7.04 -54.04
N LEU A 49 -14.21 8.22 -53.67
CA LEU A 49 -14.62 9.62 -54.06
C LEU A 49 -15.17 10.41 -52.85
N LEU A 50 -14.97 11.71 -52.65
CA LEU A 50 -14.05 12.76 -53.13
C LEU A 50 -14.41 14.02 -52.29
N LYS A 51 -13.40 14.82 -51.90
CA LYS A 51 -13.38 16.23 -51.44
C LYS A 51 -14.69 16.95 -51.05
N GLY A 52 -14.61 17.68 -49.92
CA GLY A 52 -15.42 18.89 -49.70
C GLY A 52 -15.08 19.61 -48.39
N GLN A 53 -14.37 20.73 -48.49
CA GLN A 53 -14.19 21.73 -47.43
C GLN A 53 -15.54 22.23 -46.92
N GLN A 54 -15.70 22.39 -45.60
CA GLN A 54 -16.21 23.65 -45.08
C GLN A 54 -15.83 23.88 -43.61
N GLN A 55 -15.56 25.14 -43.34
CA GLN A 55 -14.72 25.72 -42.31
C GLN A 55 -15.61 26.34 -41.21
N GLN A 56 -15.00 26.64 -40.05
CA GLN A 56 -15.40 27.61 -39.03
C GLN A 56 -16.44 27.18 -37.97
N GLN A 57 -15.98 26.90 -36.74
CA GLN A 57 -15.78 27.94 -35.70
C GLN A 57 -15.10 27.33 -34.46
N GLU A 58 -13.80 27.57 -34.32
CA GLU A 58 -13.05 27.27 -33.10
C GLU A 58 -13.29 28.38 -32.08
N ARG A 59 -14.14 28.13 -31.09
CA ARG A 59 -14.19 28.96 -29.88
C ARG A 59 -13.16 28.43 -28.90
N THR A 60 -11.93 28.93 -29.03
CA THR A 60 -10.87 28.71 -28.06
C THR A 60 -11.20 29.45 -26.76
N PHE A 61 -11.92 28.77 -25.87
CA PHE A 61 -11.89 29.14 -24.45
C PHE A 61 -10.53 28.66 -23.93
N ALA A 62 -9.58 29.59 -23.81
CA ALA A 62 -8.36 29.35 -23.06
C ALA A 62 -8.74 29.19 -21.57
N ILE A 63 -9.10 27.97 -21.18
CA ILE A 63 -9.05 27.57 -19.78
C ILE A 63 -7.56 27.42 -19.50
N THR A 64 -6.93 28.46 -18.97
CA THR A 64 -5.65 28.30 -18.25
C THR A 64 -5.96 27.46 -17.01
N PRO A 65 -5.54 26.18 -16.92
CA PRO A 65 -5.61 25.50 -15.64
C PRO A 65 -4.58 26.18 -14.75
N SER A 66 -5.06 26.96 -13.78
CA SER A 66 -4.28 27.36 -12.61
C SER A 66 -3.80 26.07 -11.97
N ARG A 67 -2.56 25.69 -12.28
CA ARG A 67 -1.97 24.41 -11.91
C ARG A 67 -1.54 24.48 -10.43
N ILE A 68 -2.52 24.51 -9.53
CA ILE A 68 -2.29 23.92 -8.21
C ILE A 68 -2.35 22.42 -8.49
N ALA A 69 -1.19 21.84 -8.77
CA ALA A 69 -1.06 20.45 -9.18
C ALA A 69 -1.32 19.56 -7.96
N PHE A 70 -2.56 19.13 -7.78
CA PHE A 70 -2.86 18.01 -6.90
C PHE A 70 -2.65 16.72 -7.68
N ALA A 71 -2.08 15.70 -7.03
CA ALA A 71 -1.92 14.40 -7.66
C ALA A 71 -3.28 13.76 -7.94
N ASP A 72 -3.44 13.20 -9.14
CA ASP A 72 -4.61 12.40 -9.49
C ASP A 72 -4.61 11.11 -8.65
N ASN A 73 -5.79 10.61 -8.28
CA ASN A 73 -5.90 9.38 -7.47
C ASN A 73 -5.14 8.18 -8.08
N ALA A 74 -5.10 8.08 -9.41
CA ALA A 74 -4.35 7.03 -10.08
C ALA A 74 -2.83 7.12 -9.84
N ASP A 75 -2.28 8.33 -9.72
CA ASP A 75 -0.86 8.52 -9.45
C ASP A 75 -0.53 8.30 -7.97
N ILE A 76 -1.49 8.59 -7.07
CA ILE A 76 -1.39 8.22 -5.64
C ILE A 76 -1.31 6.71 -5.47
N GLU A 77 -2.21 5.96 -6.11
CA GLU A 77 -2.20 4.49 -6.03
C GLU A 77 -0.89 3.90 -6.56
N LYS A 78 -0.34 4.44 -7.66
CA LYS A 78 0.98 4.03 -8.15
C LYS A 78 2.09 4.35 -7.15
N GLY A 79 2.05 5.53 -6.53
CA GLY A 79 3.00 5.91 -5.49
C GLY A 79 2.95 4.95 -4.29
N VAL A 80 1.74 4.61 -3.84
CA VAL A 80 1.52 3.64 -2.76
C VAL A 80 2.02 2.24 -3.13
N GLN A 81 1.81 1.81 -4.37
CA GLN A 81 2.32 0.53 -4.86
C GLN A 81 3.86 0.53 -4.89
N ASN A 82 4.48 1.59 -5.43
CA ASN A 82 5.93 1.74 -5.46
C ASN A 82 6.54 1.67 -4.06
N ILE A 83 5.95 2.37 -3.08
CA ILE A 83 6.39 2.32 -1.68
C ILE A 83 6.19 0.92 -1.09
N THR A 84 5.12 0.22 -1.48
CA THR A 84 4.91 -1.17 -1.03
C THR A 84 5.99 -2.10 -1.59
N ASP A 85 6.40 -1.91 -2.83
CA ASP A 85 7.46 -2.71 -3.44
C ASP A 85 8.81 -2.41 -2.76
N LEU A 86 9.15 -1.13 -2.55
CA LEU A 86 10.33 -0.71 -1.79
C LEU A 86 10.33 -1.23 -0.35
N PHE A 87 9.16 -1.32 0.29
CA PHE A 87 9.04 -1.92 1.61
C PHE A 87 9.40 -3.41 1.61
N MET A 88 8.99 -4.17 0.59
CA MET A 88 9.36 -5.58 0.49
C MET A 88 10.86 -5.73 0.29
N THR A 89 11.45 -4.95 -0.61
CA THR A 89 12.91 -4.91 -0.79
C THR A 89 13.63 -4.57 0.52
N ALA A 90 13.22 -3.50 1.21
CA ALA A 90 13.85 -3.11 2.47
C ALA A 90 13.75 -4.21 3.54
N ARG A 91 12.66 -4.97 3.57
CA ARG A 91 12.50 -6.10 4.49
C ARG A 91 13.44 -7.26 4.15
N ASP A 92 13.60 -7.57 2.87
CA ASP A 92 14.52 -8.62 2.43
C ASP A 92 15.97 -8.24 2.77
N GLU A 93 16.38 -6.99 2.54
CA GLU A 93 17.72 -6.52 2.89
C GLU A 93 17.98 -6.54 4.41
N LEU A 94 16.98 -6.20 5.23
CA LEU A 94 17.07 -6.32 6.68
C LEU A 94 17.24 -7.79 7.13
N GLU A 95 16.62 -8.74 6.43
CA GLU A 95 16.81 -10.17 6.70
C GLU A 95 18.22 -10.63 6.29
N TYR A 96 18.73 -10.18 5.14
CA TYR A 96 20.12 -10.47 4.74
C TYR A 96 21.14 -9.94 5.75
N ALA A 97 20.96 -8.71 6.25
CA ALA A 97 21.82 -8.16 7.28
C ALA A 97 21.77 -9.00 8.58
N GLU A 98 20.61 -9.53 8.94
CA GLU A 98 20.47 -10.41 10.10
C GLU A 98 21.16 -11.76 9.90
N GLU A 99 21.01 -12.38 8.72
CA GLU A 99 21.68 -13.63 8.37
C GLU A 99 23.20 -13.50 8.34
N ALA A 100 23.71 -12.34 7.94
CA ALA A 100 25.13 -12.03 7.88
C ALA A 100 25.74 -11.75 9.26
N ARG A 101 24.95 -11.67 10.33
CA ARG A 101 25.41 -11.36 11.69
C ARG A 101 26.53 -12.31 12.13
N GLY A 102 27.63 -11.73 12.61
CA GLY A 102 28.82 -12.46 13.04
C GLY A 102 29.75 -12.91 11.90
N THR A 103 29.42 -12.58 10.65
CA THR A 103 30.31 -12.74 9.51
C THR A 103 31.05 -11.44 9.19
N VAL A 104 32.03 -11.50 8.28
CA VAL A 104 32.73 -10.30 7.78
C VAL A 104 31.86 -9.43 6.87
N TYR A 105 30.78 -9.97 6.32
CA TYR A 105 29.87 -9.28 5.39
C TYR A 105 28.80 -8.44 6.10
N TYR A 106 28.64 -8.65 7.42
CA TYR A 106 27.60 -8.00 8.22
C TYR A 106 27.55 -6.48 8.03
N ASN A 107 28.69 -5.80 8.01
CA ASN A 107 28.70 -4.34 7.89
C ASN A 107 28.22 -3.86 6.51
N ASP A 108 28.60 -4.55 5.44
CA ASP A 108 28.18 -4.21 4.07
C ASP A 108 26.67 -4.50 3.89
N ASP A 109 26.19 -5.64 4.40
CA ASP A 109 24.78 -6.01 4.32
C ASP A 109 23.90 -5.08 5.18
N LYS A 110 24.40 -4.67 6.36
CA LYS A 110 23.75 -3.61 7.18
C LYS A 110 23.62 -2.30 6.42
N GLU A 111 24.68 -1.85 5.75
CA GLU A 111 24.67 -0.59 5.00
C GLU A 111 23.63 -0.67 3.88
N THR A 112 23.60 -1.78 3.15
CA THR A 112 22.59 -2.04 2.10
C THR A 112 21.17 -2.00 2.66
N ALA A 113 20.93 -2.64 3.81
CA ALA A 113 19.64 -2.60 4.49
C ALA A 113 19.24 -1.17 4.92
N ARG A 114 20.19 -0.37 5.41
CA ARG A 114 19.94 1.05 5.74
C ARG A 114 19.52 1.83 4.51
N GLU A 115 20.25 1.68 3.41
CA GLU A 115 19.96 2.38 2.16
C GLU A 115 18.56 2.05 1.63
N ALA A 116 18.20 0.76 1.59
CA ALA A 116 16.88 0.32 1.14
C ALA A 116 15.74 0.87 2.02
N VAL A 117 15.92 0.88 3.35
CA VAL A 117 14.94 1.51 4.26
C VAL A 117 14.85 3.01 4.00
N GLN A 118 15.98 3.71 3.87
CA GLN A 118 15.99 5.15 3.61
C GLN A 118 15.32 5.51 2.28
N GLU A 119 15.50 4.69 1.24
CA GLU A 119 14.83 4.88 -0.05
C GLU A 119 13.30 4.77 0.09
N CYS A 120 12.82 3.75 0.81
CA CYS A 120 11.40 3.58 1.09
C CYS A 120 10.81 4.77 1.86
N LEU A 121 11.49 5.23 2.91
CA LEU A 121 11.07 6.38 3.72
C LEU A 121 11.06 7.68 2.90
N LYS A 122 12.08 7.88 2.06
CA LYS A 122 12.18 9.04 1.18
C LYS A 122 11.04 9.07 0.15
N SER A 123 10.77 7.95 -0.51
CA SER A 123 9.67 7.81 -1.47
C SER A 123 8.31 8.11 -0.83
N TYR A 124 8.12 7.67 0.42
CA TYR A 124 6.94 8.01 1.22
C TYR A 124 6.83 9.51 1.53
N ASP A 125 7.90 10.14 2.01
CA ASP A 125 7.90 11.57 2.31
C ASP A 125 7.73 12.43 1.07
N GLU A 126 8.27 12.00 -0.08
CA GLU A 126 8.07 12.65 -1.38
C GLU A 126 6.62 12.56 -1.82
N LEU A 127 6.01 11.37 -1.76
CA LEU A 127 4.60 11.20 -2.08
C LEU A 127 3.71 12.12 -1.21
N LEU A 128 3.96 12.22 0.09
CA LEU A 128 3.15 13.05 0.98
C LEU A 128 3.30 14.56 0.76
N LYS A 129 4.38 15.05 0.13
CA LYS A 129 4.57 16.49 -0.11
C LYS A 129 3.59 17.05 -1.15
N ASP A 130 3.21 16.21 -2.12
CA ASP A 130 2.39 16.62 -3.27
C ASP A 130 0.87 16.45 -3.03
N LEU A 131 0.47 16.03 -1.82
CA LEU A 131 -0.90 15.69 -1.47
C LEU A 131 -1.57 16.74 -0.59
N ASP A 132 -2.90 16.81 -0.67
CA ASP A 132 -3.72 17.51 0.33
C ASP A 132 -3.88 16.69 1.63
N ASP A 133 -4.44 17.30 2.68
CA ASP A 133 -4.58 16.65 3.98
C ASP A 133 -5.48 15.40 3.95
N ALA A 134 -6.49 15.36 3.08
CA ALA A 134 -7.40 14.21 2.96
C ALA A 134 -6.69 13.04 2.26
N GLN A 135 -5.95 13.32 1.21
CA GLN A 135 -5.13 12.36 0.47
C GLN A 135 -4.00 11.81 1.33
N LYS A 136 -3.30 12.66 2.10
CA LYS A 136 -2.27 12.21 3.06
C LYS A 136 -2.84 11.24 4.08
N LEU A 137 -4.02 11.53 4.62
CA LEU A 137 -4.67 10.67 5.61
C LEU A 137 -5.04 9.31 5.01
N ASP A 138 -5.47 9.26 3.75
CA ASP A 138 -5.75 8.01 3.05
C ASP A 138 -4.48 7.18 2.83
N VAL A 139 -3.40 7.81 2.35
CA VAL A 139 -2.08 7.16 2.19
C VAL A 139 -1.56 6.65 3.53
N GLN A 140 -1.64 7.45 4.59
CA GLN A 140 -1.25 7.06 5.95
C GLN A 140 -2.04 5.85 6.47
N ARG A 141 -3.34 5.75 6.18
CA ARG A 141 -4.14 4.57 6.55
C ARG A 141 -3.70 3.31 5.81
N LYS A 142 -3.32 3.44 4.54
CA LYS A 142 -2.93 2.30 3.68
C LYS A 142 -1.56 1.74 4.04
N ILE A 143 -0.58 2.61 4.27
CA ILE A 143 0.83 2.20 4.39
C ILE A 143 1.56 2.74 5.62
N GLY A 144 0.93 3.58 6.44
CA GLY A 144 1.60 4.20 7.59
C GLY A 144 2.15 3.19 8.61
N LEU A 145 1.45 2.06 8.83
CA LEU A 145 1.93 0.99 9.71
C LEU A 145 3.24 0.37 9.20
N LYS A 146 3.34 0.12 7.89
CA LYS A 146 4.55 -0.41 7.25
C LYS A 146 5.75 0.53 7.42
N ILE A 147 5.51 1.83 7.27
CA ILE A 147 6.54 2.87 7.48
C ILE A 147 7.02 2.89 8.94
N MET A 148 6.10 2.77 9.90
CA MET A 148 6.48 2.69 11.32
C MET A 148 7.30 1.44 11.64
N GLU A 149 6.93 0.30 11.04
CA GLU A 149 7.67 -0.96 11.17
C GLU A 149 9.12 -0.81 10.68
N LEU A 150 9.36 -0.25 9.48
CA LEU A 150 10.71 -0.04 8.98
C LEU A 150 11.54 0.91 9.84
N LYS A 151 10.93 2.00 10.35
CA LYS A 151 11.62 2.92 11.27
C LYS A 151 12.08 2.20 12.53
N SER A 152 11.23 1.35 13.11
CA SER A 152 11.58 0.56 14.29
C SER A 152 12.72 -0.43 14.03
N GLN A 153 12.73 -1.08 12.86
CA GLN A 153 13.79 -2.03 12.50
C GLN A 153 15.12 -1.30 12.23
N LEU A 154 15.07 -0.15 11.57
CA LEU A 154 16.24 0.69 11.35
C LEU A 154 16.85 1.18 12.67
N ASP A 155 16.02 1.63 13.62
CA ASP A 155 16.49 2.06 14.95
C ASP A 155 17.17 0.92 15.69
N ALA A 156 16.61 -0.31 15.62
CA ALA A 156 17.23 -1.49 16.19
C ALA A 156 18.60 -1.79 15.53
N LEU A 157 18.66 -1.75 14.20
CA LEU A 157 19.88 -1.99 13.43
C LEU A 157 21.00 -0.97 13.76
N ASN A 158 20.61 0.28 14.01
CA ASN A 158 21.52 1.37 14.37
C ASN A 158 21.99 1.29 15.83
N ALA A 159 21.13 0.86 16.75
CA ALA A 159 21.52 0.68 18.14
C ALA A 159 22.66 -0.33 18.30
N GLU A 160 22.70 -1.36 17.46
CA GLU A 160 23.75 -2.38 17.45
C GLU A 160 25.11 -1.87 16.96
N GLU A 161 25.20 -0.72 16.31
CA GLU A 161 26.48 -0.13 15.88
C GLU A 161 27.22 0.60 17.01
N LEU A 162 26.51 0.88 18.12
CA LEU A 162 27.03 1.68 19.23
C LEU A 162 27.59 0.84 20.40
N GLU A 163 27.59 -0.49 20.28
CA GLU A 163 28.14 -1.44 21.26
C GLU A 163 29.49 -2.03 20.81
#